data_AF-A0A7R9FVU6-F1
#
_entry.id   AF-A0A7R9FVU6-F1
#
_cell.length_a   1.000
_cell.length_b   1.000
_cell.length_c   1.000
_cell.angle_alpha   90.00
_cell.angle_beta   90.00
_cell.angle_gamma   90.00
#
_symmetry.space_group_name_H-M   'P 1'
#
loop_
_entity.id
_entity.type
_entity.pdbx_description
1 polymer ?
#
loop_
_entity_poly.entity_id
_entity_poly.type
_entity_poly.pdbx_seq_one_letter_code
_entity_poly.pdbx_strand_id
1 'polypeptide(L)'
;MKDANLTWYTEDPDVTECFQKTALVWFPCLFLWLFTPLEYYYMHCSKSRDIPWNWYNGSKMVLTILLVLLSAGELGASIYLSLHGHETYPVDYITPAIKIVTLMLTLTLSVNNKRKGLQSSGLLFLFWFFLVLCGVPQLRQEIRTFIQTDGDMKQLFWFVKYLMYYIIIAAMFLLNFFADSQPKYSEYLPLENPCPELGASFPSRLFFSWLDPLVWKGYRNPLKSTDLWSLNPEDTSGEIVPVFNKHWEATKLRKTKQALFLSNSARQQSTVGEIVNLLTVDTQRFLDPSYLIMFFSAPLQFVLALYFLWDILGGLCTCFCDFFILRAKYDYHFAPRAKDIDIYYL
;
A
#
# COMPACT_ATOMS: atom_id res chain seq x y z
N MET A 1 8.56 28.76 14.79
CA MET A 1 7.97 29.15 13.49
C MET A 1 8.59 30.45 12.98
N LYS A 2 9.93 30.50 12.77
CA LYS A 2 10.62 31.69 12.22
C LYS A 2 11.16 31.48 10.79
N ASP A 3 10.96 30.32 10.18
CA ASP A 3 11.82 29.88 9.05
C ASP A 3 11.11 29.68 7.71
N ALA A 4 9.81 30.02 7.57
CA ALA A 4 9.13 29.88 6.27
C ALA A 4 9.75 30.80 5.19
N ASN A 5 10.26 31.97 5.59
CA ASN A 5 10.96 32.86 4.66
C ASN A 5 12.36 32.35 4.27
N LEU A 6 12.99 31.53 5.11
CA LEU A 6 14.33 30.98 4.84
C LEU A 6 14.27 29.72 3.95
N THR A 7 13.16 28.98 3.98
CA THR A 7 12.97 27.74 3.20
C THR A 7 12.48 27.98 1.78
N TRP A 8 11.67 29.01 1.53
CA TRP A 8 11.02 29.19 0.22
C TRP A 8 11.61 30.33 -0.62
N TYR A 9 12.34 31.28 -0.02
CA TYR A 9 12.90 32.45 -0.70
C TYR A 9 14.44 32.47 -0.65
N THR A 10 15.07 31.33 -0.98
CA THR A 10 16.52 31.20 -1.12
C THR A 10 16.85 30.39 -2.38
N GLU A 11 18.01 30.61 -2.98
CA GLU A 11 18.46 29.88 -4.18
C GLU A 11 18.78 28.40 -3.88
N ASP A 12 18.96 28.04 -2.60
CA ASP A 12 19.27 26.69 -2.15
C ASP A 12 18.44 26.31 -0.91
N PRO A 13 17.18 25.88 -1.10
CA PRO A 13 16.24 25.65 0.00
C PRO A 13 16.55 24.36 0.76
N ASP A 14 16.88 24.49 2.04
CA ASP A 14 17.10 23.36 2.96
C ASP A 14 16.01 23.28 4.04
N VAL A 15 15.55 22.07 4.31
CA VAL A 15 14.66 21.77 5.44
C VAL A 15 15.41 21.88 6.76
N THR A 16 14.78 22.42 7.81
CA THR A 16 15.43 22.62 9.11
C THR A 16 15.87 21.29 9.75
N GLU A 17 16.99 21.31 10.47
CA GLU A 17 17.57 20.10 11.10
C GLU A 17 16.56 19.40 12.03
N CYS A 18 15.79 20.18 12.81
CA CYS A 18 14.75 19.63 13.66
C CYS A 18 13.66 18.90 12.85
N PHE A 19 13.26 19.42 11.70
CA PHE A 19 12.26 18.78 10.83
C PHE A 19 12.80 17.48 10.23
N GLN A 20 14.07 17.47 9.82
CA GLN A 20 14.74 16.28 9.31
C GLN A 20 14.83 15.17 10.37
N LYS A 21 15.24 15.51 11.60
CA LYS A 21 15.38 14.56 12.71
C LYS A 21 14.04 14.12 13.32
N THR A 22 12.93 14.80 13.03
CA THR A 22 11.59 14.48 13.57
C THR A 22 10.65 14.00 12.47
N ALA A 23 10.02 14.90 11.72
CA ALA A 23 8.94 14.60 10.79
C ALA A 23 9.34 13.56 9.73
N LEU A 24 10.53 13.69 9.13
CA LEU A 24 10.99 12.77 8.07
C LEU A 24 11.26 11.35 8.59
N VAL A 25 11.66 11.21 9.87
CA VAL A 25 11.88 9.89 10.49
C VAL A 25 10.58 9.33 11.06
N TRP A 26 9.74 10.19 11.66
CA TRP A 26 8.53 9.78 12.35
C TRP A 26 7.42 9.40 11.37
N PHE A 27 7.34 10.04 10.20
CA PHE A 27 6.33 9.72 9.20
C PHE A 27 6.35 8.25 8.77
N PRO A 28 7.48 7.65 8.33
CA PRO A 28 7.53 6.23 8.02
C PRO A 28 7.24 5.33 9.24
N CYS A 29 7.70 5.70 10.43
CA CYS A 29 7.44 4.94 11.66
C CYS A 29 5.93 4.90 12.01
N LEU A 30 5.28 6.07 11.99
CA LEU A 30 3.84 6.19 12.25
C LEU A 30 3.02 5.46 11.20
N PHE A 31 3.41 5.56 9.92
CA PHE A 31 2.79 4.78 8.84
C PHE A 31 2.82 3.28 9.15
N LEU A 32 3.99 2.74 9.53
CA LEU A 32 4.09 1.33 9.87
C LEU A 32 3.17 0.97 11.05
N TRP A 33 3.18 1.76 12.12
CA TRP A 33 2.39 1.48 13.32
C TRP A 33 0.89 1.51 13.04
N LEU A 34 0.43 2.47 12.24
CA LEU A 34 -0.98 2.62 11.88
C LEU A 34 -1.51 1.43 11.08
N PHE A 35 -0.71 0.91 10.14
CA PHE A 35 -1.13 -0.17 9.24
C PHE A 35 -0.72 -1.58 9.71
N THR A 36 0.02 -1.69 10.81
CA THR A 36 0.36 -3.00 11.42
C THR A 36 -0.85 -3.88 11.73
N PRO A 37 -1.99 -3.37 12.25
CA PRO A 37 -3.17 -4.20 12.51
C PRO A 37 -3.73 -4.86 11.24
N LEU A 38 -3.64 -4.19 10.09
CA LEU A 38 -4.09 -4.70 8.80
C LEU A 38 -3.19 -5.86 8.34
N GLU A 39 -1.87 -5.70 8.43
CA GLU A 39 -0.92 -6.78 8.15
C GLU A 39 -1.17 -7.98 9.07
N TYR A 40 -1.46 -7.73 10.34
CA TYR A 40 -1.78 -8.77 11.31
C TYR A 40 -3.07 -9.52 10.98
N TYR A 41 -4.09 -8.83 10.47
CA TYR A 41 -5.29 -9.45 9.94
C TYR A 41 -4.97 -10.38 8.76
N TYR A 42 -4.20 -9.91 7.76
CA TYR A 42 -3.78 -10.74 6.63
C TYR A 42 -2.98 -11.97 7.07
N MET A 43 -2.08 -11.82 8.04
CA MET A 43 -1.33 -12.94 8.63
C MET A 43 -2.22 -13.98 9.33
N HIS A 44 -3.33 -13.55 9.94
CA HIS A 44 -4.28 -14.47 10.58
C HIS A 44 -5.16 -15.20 9.58
N CYS A 45 -5.55 -14.52 8.50
CA CYS A 45 -6.32 -15.12 7.41
C CYS A 45 -5.47 -16.02 6.50
N SER A 46 -4.14 -15.95 6.58
CA SER A 46 -3.25 -16.75 5.74
C SER A 46 -3.40 -18.26 5.98
N LYS A 47 -3.66 -18.97 4.87
CA LYS A 47 -3.79 -20.43 4.79
C LYS A 47 -2.46 -21.16 4.48
N SER A 48 -1.38 -20.42 4.22
CA SER A 48 -0.05 -20.98 3.98
C SER A 48 0.84 -20.85 5.21
N ARG A 49 1.86 -21.72 5.33
CA ARG A 49 2.79 -21.74 6.47
C ARG A 49 4.22 -22.04 6.06
N ASP A 50 5.11 -21.47 6.86
CA ASP A 50 6.56 -21.72 6.87
C ASP A 50 7.26 -21.55 5.53
N ILE A 51 7.77 -20.34 5.31
CA ILE A 51 8.70 -20.05 4.22
C ILE A 51 10.09 -20.59 4.59
N PRO A 52 10.78 -21.33 3.70
CA PRO A 52 12.15 -21.81 3.94
C PRO A 52 13.15 -20.65 4.09
N TRP A 53 14.29 -20.93 4.71
CA TRP A 53 15.38 -19.96 4.72
C TRP A 53 16.00 -19.89 3.32
N ASN A 54 16.08 -18.67 2.82
CA ASN A 54 16.78 -18.32 1.60
C ASN A 54 17.73 -17.15 1.91
N TRP A 55 18.72 -16.92 1.05
CA TRP A 55 19.68 -15.83 1.18
C TRP A 55 18.98 -14.46 1.29
N TYR A 56 17.89 -14.23 0.56
CA TYR A 56 17.10 -12.99 0.65
C TYR A 56 16.49 -12.80 2.05
N ASN A 57 15.85 -13.84 2.60
CA ASN A 57 15.22 -13.75 3.92
C ASN A 57 16.26 -13.64 5.03
N GLY A 58 17.38 -14.37 4.90
CA GLY A 58 18.53 -14.27 5.80
C GLY A 58 19.14 -12.88 5.82
N SER A 59 19.41 -12.30 4.65
CA SER A 59 19.96 -10.95 4.52
C SER A 59 19.00 -9.88 5.06
N LYS A 60 17.68 -9.97 4.81
CA LYS A 60 16.68 -9.09 5.43
C LYS A 60 16.75 -9.13 6.96
N MET A 61 16.90 -10.30 7.58
CA MET A 61 17.03 -10.41 9.04
C MET A 61 18.34 -9.79 9.55
N VAL A 62 19.46 -10.13 8.93
CA VAL A 62 20.79 -9.64 9.33
C VAL A 62 20.87 -8.12 9.23
N LEU A 63 20.42 -7.55 8.11
CA LEU A 63 20.43 -6.10 7.90
C LEU A 63 19.48 -5.38 8.88
N THR A 64 18.33 -5.96 9.21
CA THR A 64 17.42 -5.37 10.22
C THR A 64 18.06 -5.36 11.61
N ILE A 65 18.72 -6.46 12.01
CA ILE A 65 19.45 -6.54 13.29
C ILE A 65 20.59 -5.53 13.32
N LEU A 66 21.34 -5.40 12.22
CA LEU A 66 22.42 -4.41 12.10
C LEU A 66 21.88 -2.97 12.27
N LEU A 67 20.73 -2.65 11.68
CA LEU A 67 20.07 -1.34 11.88
C LEU A 67 19.64 -1.10 13.32
N VAL A 68 19.16 -2.13 14.02
CA VAL A 68 18.83 -2.03 15.46
C VAL A 68 20.09 -1.74 16.27
N LEU A 69 21.21 -2.43 16.01
CA LEU A 69 22.47 -2.20 16.69
C LEU A 69 23.03 -0.80 16.44
N LEU A 70 23.00 -0.32 15.19
CA LEU A 70 23.41 1.05 14.85
C LEU A 70 22.55 2.10 15.56
N SER A 71 21.22 1.87 15.62
CA SER A 71 20.30 2.79 16.31
C SER A 71 20.47 2.76 17.83
N ALA A 72 20.77 1.60 18.42
CA ALA A 72 21.10 1.46 19.83
C ALA A 72 22.42 2.16 20.18
N GLY A 73 23.43 2.07 19.32
CA GLY A 73 24.68 2.81 19.45
C GLY A 73 24.47 4.33 19.44
N GLU A 74 23.61 4.83 18.55
CA GLU A 74 23.25 6.25 18.48
C GLU A 74 22.56 6.73 19.78
N LEU A 75 21.61 5.94 20.30
CA LEU A 75 20.96 6.24 21.57
C LEU A 75 21.96 6.24 22.74
N GLY A 76 22.83 5.23 22.81
CA GLY A 76 23.86 5.12 23.85
C GLY A 76 24.84 6.29 23.85
N ALA A 77 25.31 6.71 22.66
CA ALA A 77 26.17 7.87 22.51
C ALA A 77 25.48 9.17 22.96
N SER A 78 24.20 9.35 22.60
CA SER A 78 23.43 10.53 22.97
C SER A 78 23.19 10.63 24.49
N ILE A 79 22.92 9.49 25.14
CA ILE A 79 22.80 9.41 26.62
C ILE A 79 24.14 9.70 27.29
N TYR A 80 25.24 9.13 26.77
CA TYR A 80 26.58 9.36 27.32
C TYR A 80 26.98 10.84 27.30
N LEU A 81 26.70 11.53 26.19
CA LEU A 81 26.95 12.96 26.03
C LEU A 81 26.09 13.79 26.99
N SER A 82 24.83 13.40 27.20
CA SER A 82 23.92 14.05 28.14
C SER A 82 24.40 13.94 29.59
N LEU A 83 24.95 12.77 29.98
CA LEU A 83 25.49 12.56 31.33
C LEU A 83 26.75 13.36 31.61
N HIS A 84 27.55 13.68 30.58
CA HIS A 84 28.77 14.48 30.70
C HIS A 84 28.54 15.99 30.56
N GLY A 85 27.28 16.43 30.59
CA GLY A 85 26.92 17.86 30.63
C GLY A 85 27.05 18.60 29.29
N HIS A 86 27.10 17.88 28.17
CA HIS A 86 26.95 18.50 26.85
C HIS A 86 25.47 18.85 26.59
N GLU A 87 25.21 19.99 25.95
CA GLU A 87 23.86 20.37 25.54
C GLU A 87 23.31 19.36 24.53
N THR A 88 22.30 18.60 24.93
CA THR A 88 21.58 17.64 24.08
C THR A 88 20.12 18.03 24.00
N TYR A 89 19.53 17.85 22.81
CA TYR A 89 18.11 18.14 22.61
C TYR A 89 17.27 16.89 22.80
N PRO A 90 15.99 17.02 23.22
CA PRO A 90 15.08 15.87 23.36
C PRO A 90 14.99 14.98 22.12
N VAL A 91 15.08 15.60 20.94
CA VAL A 91 15.03 14.93 19.64
C VAL A 91 16.17 13.93 19.47
N ASP A 92 17.36 14.21 20.01
CA ASP A 92 18.55 13.38 19.80
C ASP A 92 18.47 12.03 20.53
N TYR A 93 17.65 11.89 21.58
CA TYR A 93 17.40 10.58 22.24
C TYR A 93 16.00 10.00 21.94
N ILE A 94 14.98 10.82 21.68
CA ILE A 94 13.63 10.33 21.33
C ILE A 94 13.63 9.67 19.95
N THR A 95 14.28 10.27 18.95
CA THR A 95 14.25 9.75 17.57
C THR A 95 14.93 8.38 17.47
N PRO A 96 16.13 8.14 18.04
CA PRO A 96 16.71 6.80 18.05
C PRO A 96 15.86 5.77 18.83
N ALA A 97 15.20 6.18 19.92
CA ALA A 97 14.29 5.29 20.64
C ALA A 97 13.09 4.85 19.77
N ILE A 98 12.47 5.79 19.05
CA ILE A 98 11.37 5.48 18.10
C ILE A 98 11.87 4.57 16.98
N LYS A 99 13.08 4.81 16.45
CA LYS A 99 13.71 3.93 15.44
C LYS A 99 13.88 2.51 15.98
N ILE A 100 14.40 2.33 17.19
CA ILE A 100 14.59 1.00 17.80
C ILE A 100 13.24 0.29 17.94
N VAL A 101 12.22 0.95 18.50
CA VAL A 101 10.87 0.36 18.65
C VAL A 101 10.31 -0.06 17.29
N THR A 102 10.43 0.81 16.28
CA THR A 102 9.93 0.53 14.93
C THR A 102 10.71 -0.60 14.28
N LEU A 103 12.03 -0.64 14.38
CA LEU A 103 12.85 -1.69 13.79
C LEU A 103 12.61 -3.05 14.48
N MET A 104 12.41 -3.07 15.79
CA MET A 104 12.00 -4.29 16.51
C MET A 104 10.64 -4.80 16.05
N LEU A 105 9.69 -3.89 15.78
CA LEU A 105 8.42 -4.24 15.16
C LEU A 105 8.62 -4.81 13.75
N THR A 106 9.45 -4.19 12.90
CA THR A 106 9.73 -4.73 11.54
C THR A 106 10.38 -6.11 11.59
N LEU A 107 11.27 -6.36 12.54
CA LEU A 107 11.89 -7.67 12.75
C LEU A 107 10.83 -8.71 13.14
N THR A 108 9.95 -8.36 14.07
CA THR A 108 8.84 -9.21 14.50
C THR A 108 7.88 -9.52 13.36
N LEU A 109 7.49 -8.50 12.57
CA LEU A 109 6.64 -8.66 11.39
C LEU A 109 7.31 -9.54 10.34
N SER A 110 8.60 -9.34 10.06
CA SER A 110 9.32 -10.14 9.08
C SER A 110 9.41 -11.63 9.48
N VAL A 111 9.62 -11.91 10.78
CA VAL A 111 9.60 -13.29 11.30
C VAL A 111 8.20 -13.89 11.25
N ASN A 112 7.17 -13.11 11.59
CA ASN A 112 5.78 -13.57 11.57
C ASN A 112 5.28 -13.81 10.14
N ASN A 113 5.60 -12.94 9.19
CA ASN A 113 5.30 -13.10 7.77
C ASN A 113 5.89 -14.41 7.24
N LYS A 114 7.15 -14.72 7.60
CA LYS A 114 7.80 -15.99 7.27
C LYS A 114 7.06 -17.21 7.87
N ARG A 115 6.69 -17.16 9.15
CA ARG A 115 5.96 -18.25 9.83
C ARG A 115 4.57 -18.47 9.22
N LYS A 116 3.90 -17.38 8.84
CA LYS A 116 2.54 -17.37 8.28
C LYS A 116 2.49 -17.47 6.75
N GLY A 117 3.61 -17.79 6.10
CA GLY A 117 3.61 -18.07 4.66
C GLY A 117 3.41 -16.86 3.76
N LEU A 118 3.52 -15.62 4.26
CA LEU A 118 3.33 -14.41 3.47
C LEU A 118 4.62 -14.07 2.71
N GLN A 119 4.65 -14.33 1.40
CA GLN A 119 5.86 -14.21 0.56
C GLN A 119 6.34 -12.78 0.31
N SER A 120 5.41 -11.82 0.24
CA SER A 120 5.74 -10.41 0.03
C SER A 120 4.76 -9.54 0.79
N SER A 121 5.29 -8.61 1.58
CA SER A 121 4.51 -7.66 2.36
C SER A 121 4.57 -6.28 1.72
N GLY A 122 3.41 -5.77 1.31
CA GLY A 122 3.30 -4.41 0.78
C GLY A 122 3.57 -3.35 1.85
N LEU A 123 3.16 -3.59 3.09
CA LEU A 123 3.38 -2.69 4.21
C LEU A 123 4.89 -2.48 4.47
N LEU A 124 5.64 -3.58 4.55
CA LEU A 124 7.09 -3.51 4.76
C LEU A 124 7.80 -2.85 3.57
N PHE A 125 7.40 -3.18 2.33
CA PHE A 125 7.97 -2.53 1.14
C PHE A 125 7.78 -0.99 1.17
N LEU A 126 6.55 -0.53 1.42
CA LEU A 126 6.23 0.90 1.47
C LEU A 126 6.95 1.61 2.63
N PHE A 127 7.09 0.95 3.78
CA PHE A 127 7.87 1.48 4.89
C PHE A 127 9.35 1.74 4.51
N TRP A 128 10.01 0.76 3.88
CA TRP A 128 11.40 0.93 3.42
C TRP A 128 11.51 1.99 2.32
N PHE A 129 10.54 2.04 1.40
CA PHE A 129 10.47 3.08 0.37
C PHE A 129 10.39 4.48 1.00
N PHE A 130 9.49 4.70 1.96
CA PHE A 130 9.36 5.99 2.63
C PHE A 130 10.59 6.33 3.47
N LEU A 131 11.24 5.37 4.12
CA LEU A 131 12.51 5.61 4.82
C LEU A 131 13.63 6.07 3.87
N VAL A 132 13.77 5.44 2.70
CA VAL A 132 14.74 5.89 1.68
C VAL A 132 14.38 7.30 1.22
N LEU A 133 13.12 7.52 0.81
CA LEU A 133 12.65 8.79 0.27
C LEU A 133 12.83 9.95 1.26
N CYS A 134 12.39 9.76 2.52
CA CYS A 134 12.52 10.75 3.58
C CYS A 134 13.95 10.89 4.12
N GLY A 135 14.84 9.92 3.86
CA GLY A 135 16.25 9.97 4.25
C GLY A 135 17.15 10.78 3.30
N VAL A 136 16.69 11.06 2.07
CA VAL A 136 17.47 11.81 1.06
C VAL A 136 17.82 13.23 1.52
N PRO A 137 16.88 14.05 2.07
CA PRO A 137 17.21 15.39 2.52
C PRO A 137 18.30 15.42 3.60
N GLN A 138 18.23 14.47 4.54
CA GLN A 138 19.23 14.35 5.59
C GLN A 138 20.59 13.89 5.03
N LEU A 139 20.62 12.99 4.03
CA LEU A 139 21.87 12.61 3.36
C LEU A 139 22.54 13.83 2.70
N ARG A 140 21.76 14.65 1.98
CA ARG A 140 22.25 15.86 1.34
C ARG A 140 22.85 16.83 2.36
N GLN A 141 22.18 17.01 3.50
CA GLN A 141 22.64 17.90 4.57
C GLN A 141 23.98 17.46 5.17
N GLU A 142 24.14 16.17 5.46
CA GLU A 142 25.37 15.62 6.02
C GLU A 142 26.56 15.76 5.05
N ILE A 143 26.33 15.54 3.75
CA ILE A 143 27.34 15.77 2.69
C ILE A 143 27.75 17.24 2.66
N ARG A 144 26.78 18.16 2.69
CA ARG A 144 27.05 19.61 2.66
C ARG A 144 27.87 20.05 3.87
N THR A 145 27.49 19.59 5.06
CA THR A 145 28.16 19.93 6.33
C THR A 145 29.59 19.39 6.36
N PHE A 146 29.81 18.18 5.85
CA PHE A 146 31.14 17.58 5.74
C PHE A 146 32.06 18.39 4.81
N ILE A 147 31.56 18.81 3.63
CA ILE A 147 32.34 19.60 2.67
C ILE A 147 32.71 20.98 3.25
N GLN A 148 31.79 21.62 3.99
CA GLN A 148 32.02 22.95 4.55
C GLN A 148 32.98 22.97 5.74
N THR A 149 33.10 21.86 6.47
CA THR A 149 33.88 21.81 7.72
C THR A 149 35.32 21.30 7.50
N ASP A 150 35.78 21.18 6.25
CA ASP A 150 37.15 20.78 5.86
C ASP A 150 37.71 19.57 6.64
N GLY A 151 36.88 18.55 6.85
CA GLY A 151 37.32 17.26 7.36
C GLY A 151 37.55 17.14 8.87
N ASP A 152 36.91 17.96 9.72
CA ASP A 152 36.92 17.74 11.18
C ASP A 152 36.55 16.29 11.54
N MET A 153 37.36 15.64 12.39
CA MET A 153 37.21 14.24 12.79
C MET A 153 35.85 13.98 13.45
N LYS A 154 35.30 14.97 14.17
CA LYS A 154 33.96 14.88 14.77
C LYS A 154 32.87 14.84 13.70
N GLN A 155 32.96 15.68 12.66
CA GLN A 155 31.98 15.69 11.57
C GLN A 155 32.09 14.46 10.68
N LEU A 156 33.32 13.97 10.44
CA LEU A 156 33.55 12.70 9.74
C LEU A 156 32.80 11.54 10.41
N PHE A 157 32.82 11.48 11.75
CA PHE A 157 32.11 10.45 12.50
C PHE A 157 30.59 10.47 12.26
N TRP A 158 29.94 11.63 12.35
CA TRP A 158 28.50 11.78 12.13
C TRP A 158 28.10 11.43 10.68
N PHE A 159 28.89 11.92 9.72
CA PHE A 159 28.70 11.62 8.31
C PHE A 159 28.81 10.12 8.03
N VAL A 160 29.88 9.46 8.47
CA VAL A 160 30.08 8.01 8.26
C VAL A 160 28.98 7.20 8.94
N LYS A 161 28.57 7.58 10.17
CA LYS A 161 27.47 6.93 10.88
C LYS A 161 26.18 6.98 10.08
N TYR A 162 25.80 8.16 9.56
CA TYR A 162 24.57 8.31 8.79
C TYR A 162 24.66 7.61 7.43
N LEU A 163 25.82 7.68 6.75
CA LEU A 163 26.05 7.02 5.48
C LEU A 163 25.90 5.49 5.59
N MET A 164 26.49 4.88 6.61
CA MET A 164 26.33 3.44 6.88
C MET A 164 24.86 3.06 7.07
N TYR A 165 24.14 3.84 7.89
CA TYR A 165 22.71 3.63 8.11
C TYR A 165 21.89 3.73 6.81
N TYR A 166 22.15 4.76 6.00
CA TYR A 166 21.42 4.99 4.75
C TYR A 166 21.70 3.91 3.70
N ILE A 167 22.95 3.45 3.56
CA ILE A 167 23.31 2.35 2.65
C ILE A 167 22.56 1.07 3.03
N ILE A 168 22.47 0.75 4.32
CA ILE A 168 21.76 -0.46 4.78
C ILE A 168 20.26 -0.35 4.50
N ILE A 169 19.64 0.82 4.71
CA ILE A 169 18.23 1.04 4.38
C ILE A 169 17.99 0.92 2.87
N ALA A 170 18.86 1.50 2.04
CA ALA A 170 18.76 1.38 0.59
C ALA A 170 18.91 -0.08 0.12
N ALA A 171 19.86 -0.83 0.69
CA ALA A 171 20.00 -2.26 0.43
C ALA A 171 18.76 -3.06 0.84
N MET A 172 18.16 -2.73 1.99
CA MET A 172 16.91 -3.36 2.46
C MET A 172 15.74 -3.08 1.51
N PHE A 173 15.62 -1.84 1.04
CA PHE A 173 14.60 -1.48 0.05
C PHE A 173 14.77 -2.29 -1.25
N LEU A 174 16.00 -2.39 -1.76
CA LEU A 174 16.30 -3.19 -2.95
C LEU A 174 16.01 -4.68 -2.76
N LEU A 175 16.32 -5.25 -1.59
CA LEU A 175 16.00 -6.66 -1.30
C LEU A 175 14.49 -6.94 -1.30
N ASN A 176 13.64 -5.94 -1.06
CA ASN A 176 12.19 -6.12 -1.11
C ASN A 176 11.60 -6.06 -2.54
N PHE A 177 12.41 -5.80 -3.57
CA PHE A 177 11.99 -6.02 -4.97
C PHE A 177 11.94 -7.51 -5.34
N PHE A 178 12.65 -8.35 -4.60
CA PHE A 178 12.67 -9.79 -4.80
C PHE A 178 11.70 -10.48 -3.84
N ALA A 179 10.89 -11.37 -4.40
CA ALA A 179 9.92 -12.15 -3.64
C ALA A 179 10.62 -13.23 -2.80
N ASP A 180 10.07 -13.50 -1.63
CA ASP A 180 10.56 -14.61 -0.82
C ASP A 180 10.12 -15.95 -1.42
N SER A 181 10.85 -17.01 -1.07
CA SER A 181 10.56 -18.36 -1.53
C SER A 181 9.13 -18.81 -1.19
N GLN A 182 8.61 -19.76 -1.97
CA GLN A 182 7.27 -20.30 -1.74
C GLN A 182 7.15 -21.00 -0.36
N PRO A 183 5.98 -20.90 0.30
CA PRO A 183 5.75 -21.57 1.58
C PRO A 183 5.79 -23.09 1.40
N LYS A 184 6.28 -23.82 2.42
CA LYS A 184 6.35 -25.29 2.39
C LYS A 184 5.00 -25.95 2.52
N TYR A 185 4.11 -25.34 3.28
CA TYR A 185 2.79 -25.87 3.57
C TYR A 185 1.74 -24.89 3.06
N SER A 186 0.76 -25.44 2.33
CA SER A 186 -0.44 -24.73 1.91
C SER A 186 -1.63 -25.65 2.16
N GLU A 187 -2.76 -25.07 2.56
CA GLU A 187 -4.03 -25.80 2.64
C GLU A 187 -4.52 -26.25 1.26
N TYR A 188 -4.13 -25.53 0.21
CA TYR A 188 -4.53 -25.79 -1.16
C TYR A 188 -3.67 -26.87 -1.83
N LEU A 189 -4.29 -27.64 -2.73
CA LEU A 189 -3.62 -28.64 -3.54
C LEU A 189 -2.62 -27.98 -4.51
N PRO A 190 -1.48 -28.64 -4.81
CA PRO A 190 -0.55 -28.16 -5.83
C PRO A 190 -1.23 -28.03 -7.19
N LEU A 191 -1.08 -26.86 -7.82
CA LEU A 191 -1.58 -26.59 -9.17
C LEU A 191 -0.52 -26.96 -10.21
N GLU A 192 -0.95 -27.44 -11.38
CA GLU A 192 -0.07 -27.78 -12.50
C GLU A 192 0.56 -26.55 -13.17
N ASN A 193 -0.22 -25.46 -13.34
CA ASN A 193 0.24 -24.19 -13.90
C ASN A 193 -0.26 -22.99 -13.06
N PRO A 194 0.32 -22.73 -11.87
CA PRO A 194 -0.14 -21.66 -10.98
C PRO A 194 0.09 -20.27 -11.58
N CYS A 195 -0.78 -19.31 -11.24
CA CYS A 195 -0.59 -17.91 -11.59
C CYS A 195 0.71 -17.35 -10.97
N PRO A 196 1.60 -16.69 -11.75
CA PRO A 196 2.83 -16.09 -11.24
C PRO A 196 2.61 -15.00 -10.19
N GLU A 197 1.43 -14.39 -10.17
CA GLU A 197 1.04 -13.37 -9.19
C GLU A 197 1.21 -13.87 -7.74
N LEU A 198 0.88 -15.14 -7.47
CA LEU A 198 0.99 -15.73 -6.13
C LEU A 198 2.43 -15.63 -5.59
N GLY A 199 3.42 -15.90 -6.45
CA GLY A 199 4.84 -15.81 -6.12
C GLY A 199 5.49 -14.46 -6.43
N ALA A 200 4.75 -13.48 -6.94
CA ALA A 200 5.30 -12.19 -7.35
C ALA A 200 5.64 -11.31 -6.15
N SER A 201 6.67 -10.48 -6.30
CA SER A 201 7.00 -9.46 -5.29
C SER A 201 5.97 -8.34 -5.29
N PHE A 202 5.89 -7.58 -4.20
CA PHE A 202 4.95 -6.46 -4.12
C PHE A 202 5.11 -5.46 -5.28
N PRO A 203 6.32 -5.03 -5.70
CA PRO A 203 6.46 -4.16 -6.87
C PRO A 203 5.97 -4.82 -8.16
N SER A 204 6.21 -6.12 -8.32
CA SER A 204 5.74 -6.86 -9.49
C SER A 204 4.22 -6.90 -9.55
N ARG A 205 3.54 -7.05 -8.41
CA ARG A 205 2.08 -6.93 -8.33
C ARG A 205 1.59 -5.51 -8.60
N LEU A 206 2.28 -4.50 -8.05
CA LEU A 206 1.93 -3.08 -8.22
C LEU A 206 2.01 -2.63 -9.69
N PHE A 207 3.07 -3.03 -10.39
CA PHE A 207 3.31 -2.68 -11.80
C PHE A 207 2.82 -3.73 -12.79
N PHE A 208 2.14 -4.78 -12.31
CA PHE A 208 1.68 -5.92 -13.12
C PHE A 208 2.79 -6.61 -13.92
N SER A 209 4.06 -6.50 -13.52
CA SER A 209 5.19 -7.03 -14.30
C SER A 209 5.21 -8.56 -14.35
N TRP A 210 4.49 -9.24 -13.46
CA TRP A 210 4.30 -10.69 -13.50
C TRP A 210 3.49 -11.14 -14.73
N LEU A 211 2.70 -10.23 -15.33
CA LEU A 211 1.88 -10.48 -16.51
C LEU A 211 2.69 -10.37 -17.82
N ASP A 212 3.82 -9.65 -17.80
CA ASP A 212 4.67 -9.37 -18.97
C ASP A 212 5.01 -10.60 -19.82
N PRO A 213 5.34 -11.79 -19.25
CA PRO A 213 5.66 -12.97 -20.04
C PRO A 213 4.47 -13.44 -20.90
N LEU A 214 3.24 -13.34 -20.39
CA LEU A 214 2.04 -13.73 -21.13
C LEU A 214 1.71 -12.72 -22.24
N VAL A 215 1.86 -11.42 -21.96
CA VAL A 215 1.68 -10.35 -22.95
C VAL A 215 2.66 -10.52 -24.09
N TRP A 216 3.94 -10.75 -23.79
CA TRP A 216 4.95 -11.00 -24.83
C TRP A 216 4.69 -12.27 -25.63
N LYS A 217 4.20 -13.33 -24.99
CA LYS A 217 3.82 -14.57 -25.66
C LYS A 217 2.66 -14.33 -26.63
N GLY A 218 1.64 -13.60 -26.20
CA GLY A 218 0.48 -13.23 -27.01
C GLY A 218 0.82 -12.28 -28.16
N TYR A 219 1.83 -11.42 -27.99
CA TYR A 219 2.35 -10.59 -29.08
C TYR A 219 3.02 -11.44 -30.17
N ARG A 220 3.78 -12.47 -29.78
CA ARG A 220 4.51 -13.32 -30.74
C ARG A 220 3.64 -14.38 -31.41
N ASN A 221 2.67 -14.94 -30.69
CA ASN A 221 1.80 -16.01 -31.16
C ASN A 221 0.38 -15.86 -30.59
N PRO A 222 -0.68 -16.24 -31.33
CA PRO A 222 -2.03 -16.25 -30.80
C PRO A 222 -2.13 -17.21 -29.60
N LEU A 223 -2.66 -16.70 -28.48
CA LEU A 223 -2.77 -17.45 -27.22
C LEU A 223 -3.78 -18.60 -27.33
N LYS A 224 -3.44 -19.73 -26.72
CA LYS A 224 -4.32 -20.89 -26.54
C LYS A 224 -4.78 -21.01 -25.10
N SER A 225 -5.86 -21.75 -24.84
CA SER A 225 -6.35 -22.01 -23.48
C SER A 225 -5.30 -22.69 -22.57
N THR A 226 -4.41 -23.50 -23.16
CA THR A 226 -3.29 -24.16 -22.46
C THR A 226 -2.18 -23.20 -22.04
N ASP A 227 -2.12 -21.99 -22.62
CA ASP A 227 -1.11 -20.99 -22.29
C ASP A 227 -1.49 -20.14 -21.07
N LEU A 228 -2.77 -20.21 -20.67
CA LEU A 228 -3.29 -19.48 -19.52
C LEU A 228 -2.93 -20.19 -18.22
N TRP A 229 -2.74 -19.40 -17.18
CA TRP A 229 -2.54 -19.91 -15.83
C TRP A 229 -3.85 -20.39 -15.22
N SER A 230 -3.73 -21.36 -14.32
CA SER A 230 -4.82 -21.75 -13.45
C SER A 230 -5.19 -20.60 -12.52
N LEU A 231 -6.49 -20.46 -12.25
CA LEU A 231 -7.01 -19.47 -11.33
C LEU A 231 -6.41 -19.69 -9.92
N ASN A 232 -6.23 -18.60 -9.18
CA ASN A 232 -5.81 -18.70 -7.79
C ASN A 232 -6.87 -19.50 -7.00
N PRO A 233 -6.46 -20.37 -6.06
CA PRO A 233 -7.40 -21.16 -5.28
C PRO A 233 -8.42 -20.30 -4.52
N GLU A 234 -7.98 -19.14 -4.01
CA GLU A 234 -8.82 -18.18 -3.29
C GLU A 234 -9.89 -17.51 -4.16
N ASP A 235 -9.64 -17.37 -5.46
CA ASP A 235 -10.57 -16.77 -6.42
C ASP A 235 -11.53 -17.81 -7.05
N THR A 236 -11.36 -19.08 -6.69
CA THR A 236 -12.14 -20.19 -7.25
C THR A 236 -13.54 -20.23 -6.64
N SER A 237 -14.55 -20.56 -7.44
CA SER A 237 -15.95 -20.70 -6.98
C SER A 237 -16.09 -21.69 -5.82
N GLY A 238 -15.23 -22.70 -5.75
CA GLY A 238 -15.16 -23.67 -4.65
C GLY A 238 -14.86 -23.04 -3.28
N GLU A 239 -14.14 -21.90 -3.24
CA GLU A 239 -13.86 -21.16 -2.01
C GLU A 239 -14.86 -20.01 -1.78
N ILE A 240 -15.19 -19.25 -2.84
CA ILE A 240 -16.05 -18.06 -2.72
C ILE A 240 -17.50 -18.43 -2.40
N VAL A 241 -18.07 -19.43 -3.10
CA VAL A 241 -19.50 -19.77 -2.99
C VAL A 241 -19.87 -20.25 -1.59
N PRO A 242 -19.10 -21.13 -0.91
CA PRO A 242 -19.39 -21.52 0.47
C PRO A 242 -19.35 -20.35 1.47
N VAL A 243 -18.37 -19.44 1.33
CA VAL A 243 -18.26 -18.25 2.18
C VAL A 243 -19.48 -17.35 1.99
N PHE A 244 -19.87 -17.09 0.73
CA PHE A 244 -21.08 -16.35 0.41
C PHE A 244 -22.33 -17.01 1.00
N ASN A 245 -22.52 -18.31 0.77
CA ASN A 245 -23.68 -19.06 1.26
C ASN A 245 -23.77 -19.03 2.79
N LYS A 246 -22.65 -19.16 3.50
CA LYS A 246 -22.59 -19.05 4.96
C LYS A 246 -23.16 -17.71 5.46
N HIS A 247 -22.77 -16.60 4.83
CA HIS A 247 -23.29 -15.27 5.18
C HIS A 247 -24.73 -15.05 4.70
N TRP A 248 -25.08 -15.57 3.54
CA TRP A 248 -26.43 -15.50 2.97
C TRP A 248 -27.44 -16.23 3.85
N GLU A 249 -27.15 -17.46 4.27
CA GLU A 249 -28.00 -18.27 5.14
C GLU A 249 -28.16 -17.64 6.53
N ALA A 250 -27.09 -17.12 7.12
CA ALA A 250 -27.16 -16.38 8.39
C ALA A 250 -28.07 -15.14 8.28
N THR A 251 -28.02 -14.44 7.15
CA THR A 251 -28.88 -13.28 6.87
C THR A 251 -30.33 -13.68 6.62
N LYS A 252 -30.55 -14.78 5.90
CA LYS A 252 -31.87 -15.36 5.65
C LYS A 252 -32.56 -15.74 6.95
N LEU A 253 -31.84 -16.38 7.88
CA LEU A 253 -32.35 -16.73 9.21
C LEU A 253 -32.75 -15.51 10.04
N ARG A 254 -32.01 -14.39 9.92
CA ARG A 254 -32.39 -13.10 10.52
C ARG A 254 -33.63 -12.48 9.88
N LYS A 255 -33.78 -12.60 8.56
CA LYS A 255 -34.92 -12.05 7.79
C LYS A 255 -36.13 -12.97 7.72
N THR A 256 -36.10 -14.21 8.20
CA THR A 256 -37.25 -15.15 8.16
C THR A 256 -38.51 -14.73 8.94
N LYS A 257 -38.56 -13.54 9.57
CA LYS A 257 -39.82 -12.88 9.93
C LYS A 257 -40.53 -12.19 8.74
N GLN A 258 -39.84 -11.97 7.62
CA GLN A 258 -40.33 -11.37 6.37
C GLN A 258 -39.63 -12.03 5.16
N ALA A 259 -40.26 -13.11 4.67
CA ALA A 259 -40.22 -13.64 3.30
C ALA A 259 -38.86 -13.79 2.56
N LEU A 260 -38.45 -15.05 2.31
CA LEU A 260 -37.78 -15.48 1.07
C LEU A 260 -37.63 -17.01 1.05
N PHE A 261 -38.76 -17.71 0.90
CA PHE A 261 -38.75 -19.04 0.32
C PHE A 261 -39.10 -18.86 -1.16
N LEU A 262 -38.21 -19.24 -2.08
CA LEU A 262 -38.62 -19.41 -3.47
C LEU A 262 -39.62 -20.58 -3.48
N SER A 263 -40.90 -20.25 -3.59
CA SER A 263 -41.96 -21.22 -3.84
C SER A 263 -41.73 -21.86 -5.22
N ASN A 264 -42.07 -23.14 -5.39
CA ASN A 264 -42.04 -23.80 -6.70
C ASN A 264 -42.83 -23.04 -7.77
N SER A 265 -43.87 -22.29 -7.39
CA SER A 265 -44.62 -21.41 -8.29
C SER A 265 -43.80 -20.20 -8.78
N ALA A 266 -42.91 -19.64 -7.95
CA ALA A 266 -42.02 -18.54 -8.35
C ALA A 266 -40.92 -19.03 -9.31
N ARG A 267 -40.46 -20.28 -9.15
CA ARG A 267 -39.46 -20.90 -10.05
C ARG A 267 -40.03 -21.21 -11.44
N GLN A 268 -41.33 -21.44 -11.55
CA GLN A 268 -42.01 -21.61 -12.84
C GLN A 268 -42.29 -20.28 -13.58
N GLN A 269 -42.27 -19.15 -12.87
CA GLN A 269 -42.45 -17.82 -13.46
C GLN A 269 -41.16 -17.29 -14.10
N SER A 270 -39.99 -17.61 -13.53
CA SER A 270 -38.71 -17.19 -14.11
C SER A 270 -38.34 -18.06 -15.32
N THR A 271 -38.30 -17.46 -16.50
CA THR A 271 -37.91 -18.17 -17.72
C THR A 271 -36.40 -18.41 -17.78
N VAL A 272 -35.96 -19.41 -18.54
CA VAL A 272 -34.52 -19.65 -18.74
C VAL A 272 -33.82 -18.42 -19.34
N GLY A 273 -34.50 -17.71 -20.24
CA GLY A 273 -33.99 -16.46 -20.83
C GLY A 273 -33.80 -15.37 -19.78
N GLU A 274 -34.72 -15.25 -18.82
CA GLU A 274 -34.61 -14.29 -17.72
C GLU A 274 -33.44 -14.64 -16.78
N ILE A 275 -33.24 -15.92 -16.47
CA ILE A 275 -32.08 -16.39 -15.68
C ILE A 275 -30.76 -16.10 -16.41
N VAL A 276 -30.70 -16.34 -17.72
CA VAL A 276 -29.51 -16.03 -18.52
C VAL A 276 -29.28 -14.53 -18.57
N ASN A 277 -30.33 -13.71 -18.73
CA ASN A 277 -30.21 -12.25 -18.71
C ASN A 277 -29.70 -11.73 -17.36
N LEU A 278 -30.18 -12.29 -16.24
CA LEU A 278 -29.64 -11.99 -14.91
C LEU A 278 -28.16 -12.39 -14.81
N LEU A 279 -27.78 -13.55 -15.35
CA LEU A 279 -26.40 -14.01 -15.34
C LEU A 279 -25.48 -13.15 -16.20
N THR A 280 -25.92 -12.68 -17.37
CA THR A 280 -25.04 -11.98 -18.33
C THR A 280 -25.05 -10.46 -18.13
N VAL A 281 -26.21 -9.84 -17.88
CA VAL A 281 -26.34 -8.38 -17.82
C VAL A 281 -26.15 -7.87 -16.40
N ASP A 282 -26.81 -8.49 -15.43
CA ASP A 282 -26.80 -7.97 -14.07
C ASP A 282 -25.48 -8.26 -13.35
N THR A 283 -24.86 -9.42 -13.58
CA THR A 283 -23.53 -9.71 -12.99
C THR A 283 -22.46 -8.74 -13.49
N GLN A 284 -22.48 -8.38 -14.78
CA GLN A 284 -21.54 -7.42 -15.36
C GLN A 284 -21.64 -6.05 -14.68
N ARG A 285 -22.87 -5.59 -14.39
CA ARG A 285 -23.07 -4.33 -13.64
C ARG A 285 -22.49 -4.37 -12.23
N PHE A 286 -22.46 -5.54 -11.58
CA PHE A 286 -21.82 -5.72 -10.28
C PHE A 286 -20.30 -5.81 -10.35
N LEU A 287 -19.75 -6.19 -11.51
CA LEU A 287 -18.31 -6.36 -11.73
C LEU A 287 -17.57 -5.04 -12.04
N ASP A 288 -18.27 -3.91 -12.14
CA ASP A 288 -17.68 -2.58 -12.36
C ASP A 288 -17.53 -1.78 -11.03
N PRO A 289 -16.49 -2.03 -10.21
CA PRO A 289 -16.26 -1.30 -8.95
C PRO A 289 -15.78 0.14 -9.17
N SER A 290 -15.41 0.51 -10.39
CA SER A 290 -14.93 1.85 -10.76
C SER A 290 -15.89 2.96 -10.31
N TYR A 291 -17.20 2.70 -10.40
CA TYR A 291 -18.23 3.64 -9.95
C TYR A 291 -18.20 3.90 -8.44
N LEU A 292 -17.87 2.90 -7.61
CA LEU A 292 -17.78 3.06 -6.15
C LEU A 292 -16.58 3.92 -5.75
N ILE A 293 -15.43 3.71 -6.38
CA ILE A 293 -14.22 4.51 -6.12
C ILE A 293 -14.47 5.97 -6.54
N MET A 294 -15.06 6.17 -7.72
CA MET A 294 -15.41 7.50 -8.23
C MET A 294 -16.42 8.21 -7.32
N PHE A 295 -17.38 7.48 -6.75
CA PHE A 295 -18.39 8.05 -5.85
C PHE A 295 -17.77 8.73 -4.62
N PHE A 296 -16.73 8.14 -4.02
CA PHE A 296 -16.05 8.73 -2.87
C PHE A 296 -14.97 9.75 -3.26
N SER A 297 -14.28 9.55 -4.39
CA SER A 297 -13.17 10.41 -4.79
C SER A 297 -13.63 11.72 -5.47
N ALA A 298 -14.72 11.69 -6.25
CA ALA A 298 -15.17 12.85 -7.02
C ALA A 298 -15.55 14.07 -6.15
N PRO A 299 -16.27 13.94 -5.01
CA PRO A 299 -16.55 15.08 -4.15
C PRO A 299 -15.28 15.72 -3.57
N LEU A 300 -14.32 14.89 -3.16
CA LEU A 300 -13.04 15.35 -2.63
C LEU A 300 -12.22 16.09 -3.69
N GLN A 301 -12.17 15.54 -4.90
CA GLN A 301 -11.51 16.18 -6.05
C GLN A 301 -12.16 17.53 -6.38
N PHE A 302 -13.50 17.60 -6.39
CA PHE A 302 -14.24 18.83 -6.65
C PHE A 302 -13.95 19.91 -5.59
N VAL A 303 -13.97 19.55 -4.31
CA VAL A 303 -13.68 20.48 -3.21
C VAL A 303 -12.25 21.01 -3.28
N LEU A 304 -11.26 20.13 -3.51
CA LEU A 304 -9.86 20.53 -3.66
C LEU A 304 -9.65 21.43 -4.88
N ALA A 305 -10.29 21.11 -6.00
CA ALA A 305 -10.23 21.93 -7.20
C ALA A 305 -10.80 23.33 -6.95
N LEU A 306 -11.94 23.44 -6.25
CA LEU A 306 -12.52 24.74 -5.91
C LEU A 306 -11.66 25.53 -4.93
N TYR A 307 -11.00 24.87 -3.98
CA TYR A 307 -10.06 25.51 -3.07
C TYR A 307 -8.90 26.16 -3.83
N PHE A 308 -8.22 25.41 -4.70
CA PHE A 308 -7.14 25.96 -5.50
C PHE A 308 -7.62 27.02 -6.50
N LEU A 309 -8.83 26.88 -7.05
CA LEU A 309 -9.42 27.86 -7.95
C LEU A 309 -9.73 29.18 -7.21
N TRP A 310 -10.19 29.08 -5.96
CA TRP A 310 -10.45 30.25 -5.11
C TRP A 310 -9.19 31.06 -4.86
N ASP A 311 -8.05 30.42 -4.61
CA ASP A 311 -6.77 31.11 -4.43
C ASP A 311 -6.33 31.88 -5.68
N ILE A 312 -6.69 31.43 -6.89
CA ILE A 312 -6.31 32.07 -8.16
C ILE A 312 -7.32 33.15 -8.60
N LEU A 313 -8.62 32.87 -8.50
CA LEU A 313 -9.69 33.69 -9.11
C LEU A 313 -10.58 34.43 -8.09
N GLY A 314 -10.43 34.14 -6.80
CA GLY A 314 -11.25 34.72 -5.73
C GLY A 314 -12.75 34.47 -5.94
N GLY A 315 -13.58 35.48 -5.72
CA GLY A 315 -15.04 35.38 -5.75
C GLY A 315 -15.65 34.95 -7.09
N LEU A 316 -14.93 35.06 -8.21
CA LEU A 316 -15.41 34.57 -9.53
C LEU A 316 -15.59 33.05 -9.56
N CYS A 317 -14.97 32.33 -8.62
CA CYS A 317 -15.11 30.88 -8.45
C CYS A 317 -16.58 30.44 -8.22
N THR A 318 -17.41 31.27 -7.56
CA THR A 318 -18.81 30.88 -7.26
C THR A 318 -19.66 30.74 -8.52
N CYS A 319 -19.43 31.56 -9.55
CA CYS A 319 -20.13 31.43 -10.82
C CYS A 319 -19.77 30.13 -11.55
N PHE A 320 -18.54 29.66 -11.42
CA PHE A 320 -18.12 28.35 -11.95
C PHE A 320 -18.80 27.21 -11.20
N CYS A 321 -18.88 27.27 -9.87
CA CYS A 321 -19.63 26.30 -9.07
C CYS A 321 -21.09 26.18 -9.55
N ASP A 322 -21.77 27.30 -9.70
CA ASP A 322 -23.18 27.34 -10.10
C ASP A 322 -23.38 26.71 -11.49
N PHE A 323 -22.48 26.98 -12.43
CA PHE A 323 -22.51 26.37 -13.76
C PHE A 323 -22.36 24.83 -13.70
N PHE A 324 -21.39 24.31 -12.94
CA PHE A 324 -21.18 22.87 -12.81
C PHE A 324 -22.35 22.17 -12.11
N ILE A 325 -22.96 22.80 -11.10
CA ILE A 325 -24.15 22.27 -10.42
C ILE A 325 -25.34 22.21 -11.38
N LEU A 326 -25.54 23.27 -12.18
CA LEU A 326 -26.60 23.29 -13.20
C LEU A 326 -26.38 22.21 -14.26
N ARG A 327 -25.13 22.01 -14.70
CA ARG A 327 -24.78 20.96 -15.66
C ARG A 327 -25.03 19.57 -15.09
N ALA A 328 -24.61 19.30 -13.85
CA ALA A 328 -24.86 18.03 -13.17
C ALA A 328 -26.36 17.75 -13.01
N LYS A 329 -27.16 18.79 -12.67
CA LYS A 329 -28.62 18.67 -12.58
C LYS A 329 -29.27 18.42 -13.94
N TYR A 330 -28.77 19.07 -15.00
CA TYR A 330 -29.19 18.79 -16.37
C TYR A 330 -28.92 17.33 -16.72
N ASP A 331 -27.68 16.86 -16.57
CA ASP A 331 -27.30 15.49 -16.93
C ASP A 331 -28.10 14.45 -16.12
N TYR A 332 -28.33 14.68 -14.82
CA TYR A 332 -29.18 13.81 -13.99
C TYR A 332 -30.63 13.74 -14.49
N HIS A 333 -31.20 14.86 -14.94
CA HIS A 333 -32.57 14.89 -15.45
C HIS A 333 -32.72 14.16 -16.79
N PHE A 334 -31.71 14.19 -17.64
CA PHE A 334 -31.73 13.54 -18.96
C PHE A 334 -31.27 12.08 -18.95
N ALA A 335 -30.46 11.67 -17.97
CA ALA A 335 -29.97 10.30 -17.84
C ALA A 335 -31.06 9.20 -17.87
N PRO A 336 -32.20 9.30 -17.14
CA PRO A 336 -33.24 8.28 -17.23
C PRO A 336 -33.94 8.26 -18.60
N ARG A 337 -34.13 9.42 -19.23
CA ARG A 337 -34.75 9.50 -20.56
C ARG A 337 -33.88 8.89 -21.66
N ALA A 338 -32.56 8.94 -21.52
CA ALA A 338 -31.65 8.28 -22.45
C ALA A 338 -31.79 6.75 -22.39
N LYS A 339 -31.96 6.18 -21.18
CA LYS A 339 -32.20 4.73 -21.03
C LYS A 339 -33.51 4.28 -21.67
N ASP A 340 -34.54 5.12 -21.64
CA ASP A 340 -35.81 4.82 -22.30
C ASP A 340 -35.67 4.81 -23.83
N ILE A 341 -34.82 5.66 -24.41
CA ILE A 341 -34.59 5.75 -25.87
C ILE A 341 -33.81 4.53 -26.41
N ASP A 342 -32.81 4.04 -25.67
CA ASP A 342 -32.03 2.85 -26.08
C ASP A 342 -32.90 1.58 -26.15
N ILE A 343 -34.03 1.53 -25.41
CA ILE A 343 -35.00 0.42 -25.48
C ILE A 343 -35.82 0.46 -26.78
N TYR A 344 -35.92 1.61 -27.46
CA TYR A 344 -36.67 1.74 -28.73
C TYR A 344 -35.83 1.42 -29.99
N TYR A 345 -34.52 1.28 -29.87
CA TYR A 345 -33.60 0.99 -30.99
C TYR A 345 -32.94 -0.40 -30.94
N LEU A 346 -33.34 -1.23 -29.98
CA LEU A 346 -33.06 -2.68 -29.89
C LEU A 346 -34.34 -3.46 -30.17
#